data_AF-A0A7V9TS15-F1
#
_entry.id   AF-A0A7V9TS15-F1
#
_cell.length_a   1.000
_cell.length_b   1.000
_cell.length_c   1.000
_cell.angle_alpha   90.00
_cell.angle_beta   90.00
_cell.angle_gamma   90.00
#
_symmetry.space_group_name_H-M   'P 1'
#
loop_
_entity.id
_entity.type
_entity.pdbx_description
1 polymer ?
#
loop_
_entity_poly.entity_id
_entity_poly.type
_entity_poly.pdbx_seq_one_letter_code
_entity_poly.pdbx_strand_id
1 'polypeptide(L)'
;MHPLAVHATVLLIPLAGLLGVMFAIPRTRAWSRLPLLVISLGAVVSTYVSKQSGTKFQESKGLGLGGPSAELVDRHAELANFLFIIVLVFAAVAVVTFVLTRGNAPRALVSGLSLLLVIGAVALAVQTYRVGEIGARAVWNPAGNLDYSSSSGD
;
A
#
# COMPACT_ATOMS: atom_id res chain seq x y z
N MET A 1 -8.74 16.62 -5.21
CA MET A 1 -8.43 15.22 -5.56
C MET A 1 -7.66 15.22 -6.86
N HIS A 2 -6.42 14.72 -6.89
CA HIS A 2 -5.73 14.47 -8.15
C HIS A 2 -5.91 12.98 -8.49
N PRO A 3 -6.82 12.62 -9.41
CA PRO A 3 -7.12 11.21 -9.69
C PRO A 3 -5.86 10.42 -10.01
N LEU A 4 -4.89 11.03 -10.69
CA LEU A 4 -3.64 10.37 -11.07
C LEU A 4 -2.79 9.95 -9.85
N ALA A 5 -2.84 10.68 -8.72
CA ALA A 5 -2.06 10.31 -7.54
C ALA A 5 -2.57 9.00 -6.91
N VAL A 6 -3.89 8.86 -6.83
CA VAL A 6 -4.54 7.65 -6.30
C VAL A 6 -4.29 6.48 -7.24
N HIS A 7 -4.44 6.66 -8.55
CA HIS A 7 -4.18 5.62 -9.54
C HIS A 7 -2.70 5.17 -9.51
N ALA A 8 -1.77 6.12 -9.38
CA ALA A 8 -0.36 5.79 -9.22
C ALA A 8 -0.12 4.97 -7.95
N THR A 9 -0.72 5.30 -6.82
CA THR A 9 -0.58 4.55 -5.57
C THR A 9 -1.11 3.11 -5.72
N VAL A 10 -2.29 2.96 -6.31
CA VAL A 10 -2.94 1.65 -6.53
C VAL A 10 -2.13 0.76 -7.47
N LEU A 11 -1.33 1.32 -8.38
CA LEU A 11 -0.44 0.55 -9.25
C LEU A 11 0.93 0.29 -8.64
N LEU A 12 1.53 1.29 -7.98
CA LEU A 12 2.91 1.22 -7.50
C LEU A 12 3.07 0.30 -6.29
N ILE A 13 2.11 0.29 -5.36
CA ILE A 13 2.16 -0.59 -4.17
C ILE A 13 2.20 -2.09 -4.56
N PRO A 14 1.24 -2.62 -5.35
CA PRO A 14 1.27 -4.03 -5.73
C PRO A 14 2.49 -4.36 -6.61
N LEU A 15 2.91 -3.43 -7.48
CA LEU A 15 4.12 -3.62 -8.28
C LEU A 15 5.38 -3.69 -7.41
N ALA A 16 5.50 -2.87 -6.37
CA ALA A 16 6.58 -2.93 -5.40
C ALA A 16 6.61 -4.28 -4.68
N GLY A 17 5.44 -4.75 -4.21
CA GLY A 17 5.30 -6.07 -3.58
C GLY A 17 5.72 -7.21 -4.51
N LEU A 18 5.27 -7.19 -5.77
CA LEU A 18 5.63 -8.18 -6.77
C LEU A 18 7.14 -8.19 -7.04
N LEU A 19 7.77 -7.02 -7.18
CA LEU A 19 9.22 -6.92 -7.36
C LEU A 19 9.99 -7.43 -6.12
N GLY A 20 9.43 -7.25 -4.91
CA GLY A 20 9.97 -7.82 -3.68
C GLY A 20 9.97 -9.35 -3.70
N VAL A 21 8.87 -9.95 -4.15
CA VAL A 21 8.75 -11.41 -4.35
C VAL A 21 9.70 -11.89 -5.45
N MET A 22 9.79 -11.17 -6.57
CA MET A 22 10.73 -11.50 -7.64
C MET A 22 12.17 -11.49 -7.11
N PHE A 23 12.56 -10.50 -6.31
CA PHE A 23 13.90 -10.45 -5.70
C PHE A 23 14.24 -11.70 -4.84
N ALA A 24 13.24 -12.39 -4.28
CA ALA A 24 13.44 -13.66 -3.57
C ALA A 24 13.80 -14.82 -4.52
N ILE A 25 13.47 -14.73 -5.81
CA ILE A 25 13.77 -15.73 -6.82
C ILE A 25 15.20 -15.51 -7.35
N PRO A 26 16.13 -16.47 -7.17
CA PRO A 26 17.54 -16.28 -7.53
C PRO A 26 17.77 -15.85 -8.99
N ARG A 27 16.96 -16.40 -9.92
CA ARG A 27 17.03 -16.10 -11.36
C ARG A 27 16.75 -14.63 -11.68
N THR A 28 15.91 -13.96 -10.89
CA THR A 28 15.42 -12.61 -11.22
C THR A 28 16.08 -11.51 -10.40
N ARG A 29 16.85 -11.90 -9.39
CA ARG A 29 17.46 -11.01 -8.39
C ARG A 29 18.37 -9.92 -8.99
N ALA A 30 19.08 -10.21 -10.07
CA ALA A 30 20.01 -9.27 -10.67
C ALA A 30 19.29 -8.05 -11.29
N TRP A 31 18.24 -8.29 -12.08
CA TRP A 31 17.52 -7.20 -12.75
C TRP A 31 16.46 -6.55 -11.86
N SER A 32 15.87 -7.29 -10.90
CA SER A 32 14.74 -6.79 -10.10
C SER A 32 15.14 -5.74 -9.07
N ARG A 33 16.43 -5.64 -8.72
CA ARG A 33 16.97 -4.68 -7.74
C ARG A 33 16.64 -3.22 -8.03
N LEU A 34 16.99 -2.76 -9.23
CA LEU A 34 16.85 -1.35 -9.59
C LEU A 34 15.35 -0.98 -9.73
N PRO A 35 14.52 -1.76 -10.44
CA PRO A 35 13.08 -1.54 -10.45
C PRO A 35 12.47 -1.60 -9.04
N LEU A 36 12.84 -2.55 -8.19
CA LEU A 36 12.33 -2.65 -6.82
C LEU A 36 12.59 -1.36 -6.05
N LEU A 37 13.81 -0.83 -6.11
CA LEU A 37 14.16 0.43 -5.47
C LEU A 37 13.31 1.59 -6.00
N VAL A 38 13.33 1.80 -7.33
CA VAL A 38 12.66 2.94 -7.97
C VAL A 38 11.16 2.91 -7.72
N ILE A 39 10.52 1.75 -7.90
CA ILE A 39 9.08 1.58 -7.70
C ILE A 39 8.71 1.73 -6.22
N SER A 40 9.53 1.22 -5.28
CA SER A 40 9.25 1.39 -3.85
C SER A 40 9.32 2.86 -3.41
N LEU A 41 10.31 3.61 -3.90
CA LEU A 41 10.41 5.05 -3.64
C LEU A 41 9.26 5.82 -4.29
N GLY A 42 8.90 5.46 -5.52
CA GLY A 42 7.72 6.00 -6.20
C GLY A 42 6.43 5.73 -5.41
N ALA A 43 6.29 4.53 -4.84
CA ALA A 43 5.14 4.16 -4.01
C ALA A 43 5.05 5.04 -2.75
N VAL A 44 6.17 5.35 -2.09
CA VAL A 44 6.21 6.28 -0.94
C VAL A 44 5.70 7.65 -1.34
N VAL A 45 6.27 8.24 -2.40
CA VAL A 45 5.90 9.58 -2.86
C VAL A 45 4.42 9.61 -3.26
N SER A 46 3.97 8.64 -4.04
CA SER A 46 2.59 8.56 -4.49
C SER A 46 1.61 8.41 -3.32
N THR A 47 1.92 7.54 -2.35
CA THR A 47 1.07 7.32 -1.16
C THR A 47 1.00 8.57 -0.29
N TYR A 48 2.12 9.28 -0.12
CA TYR A 48 2.15 10.56 0.59
C TYR A 48 1.26 11.61 -0.09
N VAL A 49 1.39 11.77 -1.41
CA VAL A 49 0.57 12.72 -2.18
C VAL A 49 -0.91 12.35 -2.12
N SER A 50 -1.25 11.07 -2.20
CA SER A 50 -2.62 10.56 -2.06
C SER A 50 -3.21 10.89 -0.68
N LYS A 51 -2.45 10.65 0.40
CA LYS A 51 -2.85 11.00 1.77
C LYS A 51 -3.09 12.50 1.92
N GLN A 52 -2.13 13.33 1.50
CA GLN A 52 -2.25 14.79 1.56
C GLN A 52 -3.45 15.32 0.77
N SER A 53 -3.73 14.70 -0.38
CA SER A 53 -4.88 15.04 -1.21
C SER A 53 -6.20 14.72 -0.51
N GLY A 54 -6.26 13.62 0.25
CA GLY A 54 -7.43 13.22 1.05
C GLY A 54 -7.70 14.19 2.21
N THR A 55 -6.66 14.51 2.99
CA THR A 55 -6.78 15.44 4.13
C THR A 55 -7.27 16.82 3.68
N LYS A 56 -6.66 17.40 2.63
CA LYS A 56 -7.10 18.68 2.07
C LYS A 56 -8.53 18.65 1.56
N PHE A 57 -8.99 17.51 1.04
CA PHE A 57 -10.37 17.36 0.59
C PHE A 57 -11.36 17.38 1.76
N GLN A 58 -11.06 16.65 2.84
CA GLN A 58 -11.86 16.61 4.07
C GLN A 58 -12.00 18.02 4.69
N GLU A 59 -10.89 18.76 4.76
CA GLU A 59 -10.85 20.16 5.21
C GLU A 59 -11.66 21.08 4.29
N SER A 60 -11.45 21.01 2.98
CA SER A 60 -12.08 21.92 2.00
C SER A 60 -13.59 21.77 1.88
N LYS A 61 -14.12 20.56 2.12
CA LYS A 61 -15.54 20.27 2.03
C LYS A 61 -16.28 20.57 3.34
N GLY A 62 -15.58 21.03 4.38
CA GLY A 62 -16.19 21.24 5.70
C GLY A 62 -16.86 19.98 6.20
N LEU A 63 -16.32 18.80 5.84
CA LEU A 63 -16.83 17.49 6.23
C LEU A 63 -16.50 17.24 7.70
N GLY A 64 -17.02 18.07 8.59
CA GLY A 64 -17.45 17.63 9.91
C GLY A 64 -18.68 16.74 9.71
N LEU A 65 -18.48 15.59 9.06
CA LEU A 65 -19.54 14.65 8.78
C LEU A 65 -20.12 14.23 10.14
N GLY A 66 -21.31 14.71 10.46
CA GLY A 66 -22.14 14.05 11.44
C GLY A 66 -22.76 12.83 10.77
N GLY A 67 -22.70 11.67 11.43
CA GLY A 67 -23.37 10.45 10.99
C GLY A 67 -22.44 9.30 10.56
N PRO A 68 -23.01 8.15 10.17
CA PRO A 68 -22.28 6.88 10.00
C PRO A 68 -21.13 6.90 8.98
N SER A 69 -21.20 7.75 7.95
CA SER A 69 -20.16 7.88 6.93
C SER A 69 -18.89 8.59 7.42
N ALA A 70 -19.00 9.43 8.45
CA ALA A 70 -17.87 10.14 9.04
C ALA A 70 -16.86 9.19 9.67
N GLU A 71 -17.38 8.27 10.49
CA GLU A 71 -16.60 7.28 11.21
C GLU A 71 -15.87 6.36 10.23
N LEU A 72 -16.52 5.97 9.14
CA LEU A 72 -15.90 5.17 8.08
C LEU A 72 -14.79 5.92 7.35
N VAL A 73 -14.95 7.23 7.11
CA VAL A 73 -13.92 8.07 6.48
C VAL A 73 -12.71 8.24 7.41
N ASP A 74 -12.93 8.49 8.70
CA ASP A 74 -11.84 8.61 9.67
C ASP A 74 -11.10 7.28 9.82
N ARG A 75 -11.83 6.16 9.90
CA ARG A 75 -11.22 4.82 9.93
C ARG A 75 -10.46 4.49 8.65
N HIS A 76 -10.95 4.91 7.48
CA HIS A 76 -10.22 4.79 6.23
C HIS A 76 -8.90 5.59 6.28
N ALA A 77 -8.94 6.81 6.80
CA ALA A 77 -7.76 7.67 6.94
C ALA A 77 -6.72 7.06 7.92
N GLU A 78 -7.15 6.49 9.04
CA GLU A 78 -6.28 5.76 9.97
C GLU A 78 -5.61 4.55 9.31
N LEU A 79 -6.38 3.72 8.61
CA LEU A 79 -5.82 2.58 7.89
C LEU A 79 -4.88 3.02 6.76
N ALA A 80 -5.16 4.13 6.08
CA ALA A 80 -4.28 4.71 5.08
C ALA A 80 -2.97 5.24 5.70
N ASN A 81 -3.03 5.79 6.91
CA ASN A 81 -1.83 6.18 7.68
C ASN A 81 -0.97 4.96 8.02
N PHE A 82 -1.60 3.87 8.45
CA PHE A 82 -0.89 2.62 8.72
C PHE A 82 -0.28 2.02 7.45
N LEU A 83 -1.01 2.06 6.32
CA LEU A 83 -0.48 1.66 5.01
C LEU A 83 0.77 2.46 4.65
N PHE A 84 0.75 3.78 4.85
CA PHE A 84 1.89 4.64 4.57
C PHE A 84 3.14 4.24 5.38
N ILE A 85 2.97 3.87 6.65
CA ILE A 85 4.08 3.36 7.48
C ILE A 85 4.62 2.04 6.90
N ILE A 86 3.76 1.12 6.50
CA ILE A 86 4.19 -0.15 5.87
C ILE A 86 4.95 0.13 4.57
N VAL A 87 4.46 1.04 3.72
CA VAL A 87 5.13 1.43 2.47
C VAL A 87 6.51 2.04 2.75
N LEU A 88 6.63 2.89 3.77
CA LEU A 88 7.93 3.44 4.20
C LEU A 88 8.90 2.36 4.66
N VAL A 89 8.45 1.44 5.52
CA VAL A 89 9.29 0.33 6.00
C VAL A 89 9.70 -0.58 4.84
N PHE A 90 8.78 -0.91 3.94
CA PHE A 90 9.08 -1.71 2.75
C PHE A 90 10.12 -1.03 1.86
N ALA A 91 9.96 0.28 1.61
CA ALA A 91 10.92 1.05 0.83
C ALA A 91 12.29 1.13 1.51
N ALA A 92 12.36 1.24 2.84
CA ALA A 92 13.61 1.19 3.58
C ALA A 92 14.31 -0.18 3.39
N VAL A 93 13.57 -1.29 3.49
CA VAL A 93 14.10 -2.64 3.21
C VAL A 93 14.57 -2.75 1.76
N ALA A 94 13.85 -2.17 0.79
CA ALA A 94 14.27 -2.14 -0.62
C ALA A 94 15.58 -1.36 -0.82
N VAL A 95 15.74 -0.22 -0.14
CA VAL A 95 17.00 0.57 -0.14
C VAL A 95 18.15 -0.23 0.46
N VAL A 96 17.96 -0.81 1.64
CA VAL A 96 18.96 -1.66 2.31
C VAL A 96 19.34 -2.84 1.41
N THR A 97 18.35 -3.47 0.78
CA THR A 97 18.56 -4.55 -0.17
C THR A 97 19.40 -4.10 -1.36
N PHE A 98 19.08 -2.94 -1.94
CA PHE A 98 19.85 -2.40 -3.05
C PHE A 98 21.31 -2.10 -2.69
N VAL A 99 21.54 -1.46 -1.54
CA VAL A 99 22.87 -1.07 -1.08
C VAL A 99 23.71 -2.29 -0.71
N LEU A 100 23.19 -3.15 0.18
CA LEU A 100 23.97 -4.25 0.76
C LEU A 100 24.21 -5.39 -0.20
N THR A 101 23.40 -5.53 -1.25
CA THR A 101 23.53 -6.66 -2.16
C THR A 101 24.31 -6.34 -3.45
N ARG A 102 24.73 -5.08 -3.67
CA ARG A 102 25.53 -4.67 -4.86
C ARG A 102 26.85 -5.45 -5.07
N GLY A 103 27.42 -6.06 -4.02
CA GLY A 103 28.63 -6.89 -4.09
C GLY A 103 28.44 -8.32 -3.58
N ASN A 104 29.50 -8.91 -3.02
CA ASN A 104 29.49 -10.28 -2.45
C ASN A 104 28.87 -10.30 -1.05
N ALA A 105 27.57 -10.05 -0.98
CA ALA A 105 26.82 -10.17 0.27
C ALA A 105 26.71 -11.63 0.74
N PRO A 106 26.80 -11.90 2.06
CA PRO A 106 26.64 -13.25 2.58
C PRO A 106 25.24 -13.79 2.30
N ARG A 107 25.15 -15.09 1.94
CA ARG A 107 23.89 -15.73 1.56
C ARG A 107 22.79 -15.57 2.62
N ALA A 108 23.15 -15.66 3.90
CA ALA A 108 22.22 -15.50 5.02
C ALA A 108 21.57 -14.11 5.05
N LEU A 109 22.34 -13.04 4.86
CA LEU A 109 21.83 -11.67 4.79
C LEU A 109 20.85 -11.51 3.62
N VAL A 110 21.24 -12.02 2.46
CA VAL A 110 20.42 -11.93 1.25
C VAL A 110 19.11 -12.70 1.41
N SER A 111 19.14 -13.89 1.99
CA SER A 111 17.93 -14.67 2.31
C SER A 111 17.04 -13.96 3.33
N GLY A 112 17.62 -13.36 4.37
CA GLY A 112 16.89 -12.58 5.37
C GLY A 112 16.17 -11.37 4.75
N LEU A 113 16.86 -10.61 3.90
CA LEU A 113 16.25 -9.49 3.18
C LEU A 113 15.14 -9.94 2.21
N SER A 114 15.34 -11.06 1.51
CA SER A 114 14.28 -11.65 0.67
C SER A 114 13.05 -12.05 1.48
N LEU A 115 13.23 -12.65 2.67
CA LEU A 115 12.13 -12.99 3.55
C LEU A 115 11.37 -11.74 4.01
N LEU A 116 12.09 -10.70 4.43
CA LEU A 116 11.49 -9.42 4.83
C LEU A 116 10.69 -8.76 3.70
N LEU A 117 11.19 -8.81 2.46
CA LEU A 117 10.48 -8.30 1.29
C LEU A 117 9.20 -9.10 1.01
N VAL A 118 9.23 -10.43 1.14
CA VAL A 118 8.03 -11.27 0.94
C VAL A 118 6.98 -10.99 2.02
N ILE A 119 7.39 -10.92 3.30
CA ILE A 119 6.50 -10.56 4.40
C ILE A 119 5.91 -9.16 4.18
N GLY A 120 6.76 -8.21 3.78
CA GLY A 120 6.35 -6.85 3.46
C GLY A 120 5.35 -6.80 2.30
N ALA A 121 5.53 -7.61 1.25
CA ALA A 121 4.60 -7.70 0.13
C ALA A 121 3.21 -8.20 0.57
N VAL A 122 3.15 -9.19 1.46
CA VAL A 122 1.89 -9.67 2.05
C VAL A 122 1.25 -8.57 2.90
N ALA A 123 2.02 -7.88 3.74
CA ALA A 123 1.52 -6.77 4.56
C ALA A 123 0.95 -5.63 3.70
N LEU A 124 1.62 -5.27 2.60
CA LEU A 124 1.13 -4.29 1.63
C LEU A 124 -0.20 -4.74 1.01
N ALA A 125 -0.31 -5.99 0.58
CA ALA A 125 -1.53 -6.53 -0.03
C ALA A 125 -2.71 -6.50 0.96
N VAL A 126 -2.50 -7.03 2.18
CA VAL A 126 -3.55 -7.08 3.22
C VAL A 126 -3.99 -5.67 3.62
N GLN A 127 -3.06 -4.76 3.84
CA GLN A 127 -3.43 -3.42 4.26
C GLN A 127 -4.10 -2.63 3.14
N THR A 128 -3.66 -2.79 1.89
CA THR A 128 -4.33 -2.18 0.73
C THR A 128 -5.77 -2.67 0.59
N TYR A 129 -5.99 -3.98 0.78
CA TYR A 129 -7.34 -4.57 0.80
C TYR A 129 -8.21 -3.93 1.90
N ARG A 130 -7.71 -3.85 3.14
CA ARG A 130 -8.45 -3.26 4.27
C ARG A 130 -8.82 -1.80 4.03
N VAL A 131 -7.88 -1.00 3.52
CA VAL A 131 -8.12 0.40 3.17
C VAL A 131 -9.19 0.50 2.08
N GLY A 132 -9.11 -0.36 1.05
CA GLY A 132 -10.07 -0.42 -0.04
C GLY A 132 -11.47 -0.81 0.41
N GLU A 133 -11.62 -1.82 1.26
CA GLU A 133 -12.90 -2.28 1.77
C GLU A 133 -13.63 -1.19 2.57
N ILE A 134 -12.92 -0.52 3.50
CA ILE A 134 -13.52 0.57 4.28
C ILE A 134 -13.87 1.76 3.38
N GLY A 135 -13.03 2.05 2.38
CA GLY A 135 -13.34 3.09 1.38
C GLY A 135 -14.60 2.77 0.56
N ALA A 136 -14.76 1.51 0.13
CA ALA A 136 -15.94 1.07 -0.59
C ALA A 136 -17.20 1.14 0.29
N ARG A 137 -17.12 0.72 1.55
CA ARG A 137 -18.23 0.83 2.52
C ARG A 137 -18.62 2.29 2.75
N ALA A 138 -17.66 3.19 2.88
CA ALA A 138 -17.93 4.63 3.08
C ALA A 138 -18.72 5.25 1.91
N VAL A 139 -18.48 4.80 0.67
CA VAL A 139 -19.15 5.32 -0.53
C VAL A 139 -20.48 4.62 -0.81
N TRP A 140 -20.51 3.29 -0.71
CA TRP A 140 -21.60 2.47 -1.25
C TRP A 140 -22.52 1.87 -0.19
N ASN A 141 -22.07 1.73 1.05
CA ASN A 141 -22.90 1.20 2.16
C ASN A 141 -22.64 1.95 3.48
N PRO A 142 -22.85 3.29 3.52
CA PRO A 142 -22.52 4.09 4.69
C PRO A 142 -23.38 3.77 5.92
N ALA A 143 -24.59 3.25 5.72
CA ALA A 143 -25.53 2.89 6.80
C ALA A 143 -25.41 1.42 7.25
N GLY A 144 -24.59 0.59 6.57
CA GLY A 144 -24.46 -0.84 6.87
C GLY A 144 -25.70 -1.68 6.58
N ASN A 145 -26.68 -1.15 5.82
CA ASN A 145 -27.95 -1.79 5.54
C ASN A 145 -27.95 -2.66 4.27
N LEU A 146 -26.90 -2.59 3.44
CA LEU A 146 -26.72 -3.50 2.31
C LEU A 146 -25.97 -4.75 2.77
N ASP A 147 -26.68 -5.89 2.80
CA ASP A 147 -26.11 -7.20 3.12
C ASP A 147 -25.80 -7.97 1.83
N TYR A 148 -24.57 -7.84 1.33
CA TYR A 148 -24.11 -8.44 0.06
C TYR A 148 -24.04 -9.97 0.09
N SER A 149 -24.27 -10.59 1.25
CA SER A 149 -24.30 -12.04 1.44
C SER A 149 -25.62 -12.69 1.00
N SER A 150 -26.68 -11.89 0.80
CA SER A 150 -28.05 -12.39 0.55
C SER A 150 -28.43 -12.53 -0.94
N SER A 151 -27.61 -12.08 -1.88
CA SER A 151 -27.97 -12.04 -3.32
C SER A 151 -27.58 -13.27 -4.15
N SER A 152 -27.25 -14.40 -3.53
CA SER A 152 -26.90 -15.65 -4.24
C SER A 152 -27.99 -16.72 -4.19
N GLY A 153 -29.25 -16.33 -3.97
CA GLY A 153 -30.32 -17.24 -3.58
C GLY A 153 -31.64 -17.21 -4.37
N ASP A 154 -31.75 -16.45 -5.46
CA ASP A 154 -32.98 -16.37 -6.28
C ASP A 154 -32.73 -16.74 -7.75
#